data_AF-A0A928R9C7-F1
#
_entry.id   AF-A0A928R9C7-F1
#
_cell.length_a   1.000
_cell.length_b   1.000
_cell.length_c   1.000
_cell.angle_alpha   90.00
_cell.angle_beta   90.00
_cell.angle_gamma   90.00
#
_symmetry.space_group_name_H-M   'P 1'
#
loop_
_entity.id
_entity.type
_entity.pdbx_description
1 polymer ?
#
loop_
_entity_poly.entity_id
_entity_poly.type
_entity_poly.pdbx_seq_one_letter_code
_entity_poly.pdbx_strand_id
1 'polypeptide(L)' 'MFNLRDFIKKGLLAAVGNMADYQVILNAAGWHEKGVLTEEDLADINAAIEAQASEVTEDENMD' A
#
# COMPACT_ATOMS: atom_id res chain seq x y z
N MET A 1 -3.06 -17.86 15.28
CA MET A 1 -2.98 -18.68 14.06
C MET A 1 -2.59 -17.76 12.91
N PHE A 2 -1.78 -18.21 11.96
CA PHE A 2 -1.32 -17.39 10.82
C PHE A 2 -2.46 -17.13 9.83
N ASN A 3 -2.55 -15.91 9.29
CA ASN A 3 -3.47 -15.52 8.23
C ASN A 3 -2.68 -14.90 7.07
N LEU A 4 -2.84 -15.44 5.86
CA LEU A 4 -2.09 -15.00 4.69
C LEU A 4 -2.51 -13.59 4.23
N ARG A 5 -3.81 -13.27 4.24
CA ARG A 5 -4.34 -11.95 3.87
C ARG A 5 -3.75 -10.87 4.78
N ASP A 6 -3.78 -11.09 6.08
CA ASP A 6 -3.24 -10.15 7.07
C ASP A 6 -1.72 -9.98 6.93
N PHE A 7 -1.00 -11.08 6.70
CA PHE A 7 0.45 -11.06 6.49
C PHE A 7 0.84 -10.24 5.26
N ILE A 8 0.17 -10.47 4.12
CA ILE A 8 0.44 -9.75 2.88
C ILE A 8 0.05 -8.28 2.99
N LYS A 9 -1.16 -7.98 3.48
CA LYS A 9 -1.65 -6.60 3.65
C LYS A 9 -0.71 -5.78 4.53
N LYS A 10 -0.30 -6.34 5.68
CA LYS A 10 0.66 -5.68 6.58
C LYS A 10 2.00 -5.41 5.88
N GLY A 11 2.50 -6.35 5.08
CA GLY A 11 3.74 -6.17 4.34
C GLY A 11 3.65 -5.05 3.29
N LEU A 12 2.54 -4.98 2.55
CA LEU A 12 2.31 -3.96 1.53
C LEU A 12 2.13 -2.57 2.15
N LEU A 13 1.39 -2.46 3.26
CA LEU A 13 1.27 -1.20 4.00
C LEU A 13 2.64 -0.69 4.52
N ALA A 14 3.49 -1.60 5.01
CA ALA A 14 4.84 -1.23 5.44
C ALA A 14 5.76 -0.85 4.27
N ALA A 15 5.45 -1.29 3.05
CA ALA A 15 6.20 -0.96 1.85
C ALA A 15 5.87 0.44 1.30
N VAL A 16 4.70 1.00 1.62
CA VAL A 16 4.36 2.40 1.29
C VAL A 16 5.43 3.32 1.90
N GLY A 17 5.92 4.29 1.12
CA GLY A 17 7.03 5.16 1.50
C GLY A 17 8.43 4.55 1.41
N ASN A 18 8.55 3.21 1.34
CA ASN A 18 9.83 2.50 1.27
C ASN A 18 10.07 1.82 -0.09
N MET A 19 9.03 1.74 -0.92
CA MET A 19 9.01 1.14 -2.25
C MET A 19 8.22 2.05 -3.18
N ALA A 20 8.62 2.13 -4.46
CA ALA A 20 7.89 2.93 -5.43
C ALA A 20 6.43 2.47 -5.55
N ASP A 21 5.49 3.41 -5.55
CA ASP A 21 4.05 3.14 -5.46
C ASP A 21 3.56 2.14 -6.51
N TYR A 22 4.04 2.24 -7.75
CA TYR A 22 3.65 1.31 -8.82
C TYR A 22 4.01 -0.14 -8.49
N GLN A 23 5.09 -0.39 -7.75
CA GLN A 23 5.45 -1.74 -7.32
C GLN A 23 4.50 -2.23 -6.24
N VAL A 24 4.12 -1.38 -5.27
CA VAL A 24 3.13 -1.72 -4.25
C VAL A 24 1.79 -2.06 -4.92
N ILE A 25 1.37 -1.25 -5.90
CA ILE A 25 0.13 -1.44 -6.68
C ILE A 25 0.16 -2.76 -7.46
N LEU A 26 1.23 -3.04 -8.23
CA LEU A 26 1.34 -4.28 -9.01
C LEU A 26 1.36 -5.52 -8.11
N ASN A 27 2.01 -5.46 -6.95
CA ASN A 27 1.99 -6.57 -6.00
C ASN A 27 0.60 -6.76 -5.38
N ALA A 28 -0.07 -5.69 -4.98
CA ALA A 28 -1.42 -5.74 -4.42
C ALA A 28 -2.42 -6.34 -5.44
N ALA A 29 -2.37 -5.87 -6.69
CA ALA A 29 -3.18 -6.42 -7.79
C ALA A 29 -2.93 -7.92 -8.00
N GLY A 30 -1.65 -8.34 -8.01
CA GLY A 30 -1.31 -9.76 -8.16
C GLY A 30 -1.79 -10.65 -7.00
N TRP A 31 -1.95 -10.12 -5.79
CA TRP A 31 -2.55 -10.87 -4.67
C TRP A 31 -4.07 -10.84 -4.67
N HIS A 32 -4.69 -9.80 -5.21
CA HIS A 32 -6.12 -9.74 -5.47
C HIS A 32 -6.55 -10.75 -6.54
N GLU A 33 -5.82 -10.83 -7.66
CA GLU A 33 -6.08 -11.81 -8.73
C GLU A 33 -6.02 -13.27 -8.22
N LYS A 34 -5.20 -13.52 -7.19
CA LYS A 34 -5.09 -14.82 -6.51
C LYS A 34 -6.20 -15.06 -5.47
N GLY A 35 -7.11 -14.11 -5.27
CA GLY A 35 -8.19 -14.17 -4.28
C GLY A 35 -7.72 -14.06 -2.83
N VAL A 36 -6.50 -13.56 -2.58
CA VAL A 36 -5.96 -13.37 -1.22
C VAL A 36 -6.37 -12.02 -0.65
N LEU A 37 -6.22 -10.95 -1.43
CA LEU A 37 -6.69 -9.62 -1.08
C LEU A 37 -8.08 -9.38 -1.66
N THR A 38 -8.86 -8.58 -0.96
CA THR A 38 -10.17 -8.08 -1.38
C THR A 38 -10.06 -6.67 -1.94
N GLU A 39 -11.10 -6.19 -2.63
CA GLU A 39 -11.17 -4.79 -3.07
C GLU A 39 -11.04 -3.79 -1.91
N GLU A 40 -11.57 -4.13 -0.74
CA GLU A 40 -11.42 -3.32 0.49
C GLU A 40 -9.94 -3.21 0.91
N ASP A 41 -9.16 -4.30 0.80
CA ASP A 41 -7.73 -4.22 1.11
C ASP A 41 -6.95 -3.39 0.10
N LEU A 42 -7.36 -3.43 -1.17
CA LEU A 42 -6.77 -2.59 -2.22
C LEU A 42 -7.07 -1.12 -1.95
N ALA A 43 -8.29 -0.79 -1.54
CA ALA A 43 -8.68 0.57 -1.16
C ALA A 43 -7.86 1.08 0.02
N ASP A 44 -7.64 0.26 1.06
CA ASP A 44 -6.81 0.63 2.21
C ASP A 44 -5.35 0.90 1.81
N ILE A 45 -4.78 0.07 0.93
CA ILE A 45 -3.40 0.26 0.44
C ILE A 45 -3.31 1.54 -0.40
N ASN A 46 -4.29 1.81 -1.27
CA ASN A 46 -4.32 3.03 -2.06
C ASN A 46 -4.43 4.28 -1.18
N ALA A 47 -5.28 4.25 -0.15
CA ALA A 47 -5.41 5.35 0.80
C ALA A 47 -4.08 5.64 1.53
N ALA A 48 -3.30 4.61 1.86
CA ALA A 48 -1.98 4.78 2.46
C ALA A 48 -0.98 5.46 1.49
N ILE A 49 -1.00 5.09 0.21
CA ILE A 49 -0.17 5.72 -0.83
C ILE A 49 -0.54 7.20 -1.00
N GLU A 50 -1.83 7.52 -1.06
CA GLU A 50 -2.30 8.91 -1.19
C GLU A 50 -1.96 9.77 0.04
N ALA A 51 -2.04 9.19 1.24
CA ALA A 51 -1.64 9.87 2.46
C ALA A 51 -0.14 10.23 2.45
N GLN A 52 0.72 9.32 1.96
CA GLN A 52 2.15 9.59 1.81
C GLN A 52 2.41 10.76 0.85
N ALA A 53 1.73 10.81 -0.30
CA ALA A 53 1.90 11.90 -1.27
C ALA A 53 1.58 13.28 -0.66
N SER A 54 0.69 13.31 0.33
CA SER A 54 0.29 14.53 1.03
C SER A 54 1.39 15.03 1.99
N GLU A 55 2.17 14.13 2.59
CA GLU A 55 3.29 14.50 3.49
C GLU A 55 4.48 15.08 2.70
N VAL A 56 4.77 14.57 1.50
CA VAL A 56 5.90 15.06 0.68
C VAL A 56 5.69 16.50 0.22
N THR A 57 4.45 16.96 0.06
CA THR A 57 4.15 18.33 -0.40
C THR A 57 4.32 19.42 0.68
N GLU A 58 4.36 19.06 1.97
CA GLU A 58 4.52 20.04 3.05
C GLU A 58 5.99 20.38 3.35
N ASP A 59 6.92 19.43 3.17
CA ASP A 59 8.35 19.65 3.44
C ASP A 59 9.08 20.47 2.35
N GLU A 60 8.57 20.54 1.12
CA GLU A 60 9.19 21.35 0.04
C GLU A 60 8.87 22.86 0.12
N ASN A 61 8.02 23.30 1.05
CA ASN A 61 7.62 24.71 1.19
C ASN A 61 8.20 25.40 2.45
N MET A 62 9.16 24.78 3.14
CA MET A 62 9.91 25.40 4.25
C MET A 62 11.31 25.85 3.79
N ASP A 63 11.38 26.83 2.88
CA ASP A 63 12.58 27.64 2.60
C ASP A 63 12.33 29.12 2.95
#